data_AF-A0A251NU17-F1
#
_entry.id   AF-A0A251NU17-F1
#
_cell.length_a   1.000
_cell.length_b   1.000
_cell.length_c   1.000
_cell.angle_alpha   90.00
_cell.angle_beta   90.00
_cell.angle_gamma   90.00
#
_symmetry.space_group_name_H-M   'P 1'
#
loop_
_entity.id
_entity.type
_entity.pdbx_description
1 polymer ?
#
loop_
_entity_poly.entity_id
_entity_poly.type
_entity_poly.pdbx_seq_one_letter_code
_entity_poly.pdbx_strand_id
1 'polypeptide(L)' 'MTSSVKGSIPKSENTKQYYEAIAQRFKKSEKAVKSTLLNQLINMRYDGQGCVRAHIMNMIDIETKLQDLELSSSCFKFTA' A
#
# COMPACT_ATOMS: atom_id res chain seq x y z
N MET A 1 -13.76 16.03 -3.61
CA MET A 1 -12.45 16.73 -3.54
C MET A 1 -11.36 15.78 -4.00
N THR A 2 -11.09 15.70 -5.30
CA THR A 2 -10.08 14.80 -5.87
C THR A 2 -8.70 15.45 -5.75
N SER A 3 -8.00 15.17 -4.66
CA SER A 3 -6.62 15.61 -4.44
C SER A 3 -5.70 14.96 -5.47
N SER A 4 -5.45 15.69 -6.55
CA SER A 4 -4.62 15.27 -7.67
C SER A 4 -3.17 15.04 -7.19
N VAL A 5 -2.72 13.78 -7.26
CA VAL A 5 -1.37 13.31 -6.91
C VAL A 5 -0.26 14.11 -7.63
N LYS A 6 -0.59 14.80 -8.73
CA LYS A 6 0.33 15.65 -9.50
C LYS A 6 0.90 16.84 -8.71
N GLY A 7 0.24 17.29 -7.64
CA GLY A 7 0.69 18.44 -6.84
C GLY A 7 1.78 18.12 -5.80
N SER A 8 1.99 16.85 -5.44
CA SER A 8 2.91 16.45 -4.36
C SER A 8 4.33 16.10 -4.83
N ILE A 9 4.56 16.10 -6.14
CA ILE A 9 5.87 15.81 -6.74
C ILE A 9 6.48 17.16 -7.17
N PRO A 10 7.64 17.56 -6.63
CA PRO A 10 8.29 18.80 -7.03
C PRO A 10 8.63 18.74 -8.53
N LYS A 11 8.30 19.81 -9.28
CA LYS A 11 8.74 19.95 -10.66
C LYS A 11 10.26 20.07 -10.66
N SER A 12 10.95 19.10 -11.24
CA SER A 12 12.39 19.17 -11.53
C SER A 12 12.56 19.30 -13.03
N GLU A 13 13.46 20.17 -13.47
CA GLU A 13 13.88 20.30 -14.88
C GLU A 13 14.67 19.05 -15.34
N ASN A 14 15.14 18.23 -14.41
CA ASN A 14 15.87 17.00 -14.70
C ASN A 14 14.94 15.77 -14.64
N THR A 15 14.69 15.16 -15.79
CA THR A 15 13.83 13.98 -15.94
C THR A 15 14.20 12.84 -14.98
N LYS A 16 15.51 12.66 -14.68
CA LYS A 16 16.00 11.61 -13.79
C LYS A 16 15.58 11.87 -12.34
N GLN A 17 15.71 13.10 -11.86
CA GLN A 17 15.30 13.49 -10.50
C GLN A 17 13.77 13.43 -10.34
N TYR A 18 13.02 13.77 -11.38
CA TYR A 18 11.55 13.67 -11.35
C TYR A 18 11.09 12.20 -11.24
N TYR A 19 11.71 11.29 -12.00
CA TYR A 19 11.41 9.86 -11.91
C TYR A 19 11.79 9.28 -10.53
N GLU A 20 12.93 9.70 -9.98
CA GLU A 20 13.38 9.27 -8.66
C GLU A 20 12.45 9.77 -7.54
N ALA A 21 11.99 11.03 -7.62
CA ALA A 21 11.00 11.58 -6.69
C ALA A 21 9.68 10.81 -6.74
N ILE A 22 9.24 10.40 -7.93
CA ILE A 22 8.07 9.53 -8.13
C ILE A 22 8.31 8.17 -7.44
N ALA A 23 9.40 7.48 -7.77
CA ALA A 23 9.73 6.18 -7.19
C ALA A 23 9.80 6.22 -5.65
N GLN A 24 10.39 7.28 -5.08
CA GLN A 24 10.46 7.47 -3.63
C GLN A 24 9.08 7.68 -2.99
N ARG A 25 8.17 8.41 -3.65
CA ARG A 25 6.79 8.61 -3.17
C ARG A 25 6.00 7.31 -3.21
N PHE A 26 6.12 6.54 -4.29
CA PHE A 26 5.48 5.21 -4.40
C PHE A 26 6.03 4.24 -3.35
N LYS A 27 7.35 4.19 -3.13
CA LYS A 27 7.98 3.37 -2.08
C LYS A 27 7.53 3.75 -0.67
N LYS A 28 7.41 5.04 -0.38
CA LYS A 28 6.86 5.52 0.91
C LYS A 28 5.38 5.19 1.06
N SER A 29 4.60 5.31 -0.02
CA SER A 29 3.18 4.97 -0.04
C SER A 29 2.96 3.48 0.21
N GLU A 30 3.70 2.61 -0.48
CA GLU A 30 3.62 1.16 -0.30
C GLU A 30 3.93 0.75 1.14
N LYS A 31 5.00 1.33 1.74
CA LYS A 31 5.34 1.10 3.15
C LYS A 31 4.22 1.56 4.08
N ALA A 32 3.60 2.71 3.82
CA ALA A 32 2.50 3.23 4.62
C ALA A 32 1.24 2.36 4.52
N VAL A 33 0.91 1.90 3.31
CA VAL A 33 -0.25 1.01 3.07
C VAL A 33 -0.03 -0.34 3.75
N LYS A 34 1.16 -0.95 3.61
CA LYS A 34 1.53 -2.19 4.33
C LYS A 34 1.41 -2.02 5.85
N SER A 35 1.95 -0.93 6.41
CA SER A 35 1.81 -0.68 7.85
C SER A 35 0.37 -0.49 8.30
N THR A 36 -0.47 0.10 7.45
CA THR A 36 -1.90 0.29 7.74
C THR A 36 -2.64 -1.03 7.76
N LEU A 37 -2.41 -1.90 6.76
CA LEU A 37 -3.03 -3.23 6.70
C LEU A 37 -2.58 -4.13 7.85
N LEU A 38 -1.29 -4.10 8.22
CA LEU A 38 -0.79 -4.83 9.40
C LEU A 38 -1.44 -4.34 10.70
N ASN A 39 -1.58 -3.03 10.87
CA ASN A 39 -2.29 -2.47 12.03
C ASN A 39 -3.76 -2.88 12.04
N GLN A 40 -4.42 -2.91 10.87
CA GLN A 40 -5.79 -3.41 10.75
C GLN A 40 -5.88 -4.87 11.17
N LEU A 41 -4.95 -5.73 10.71
CA LEU A 41 -4.91 -7.15 11.07
C LEU A 41 -4.72 -7.36 12.59
N ILE A 42 -3.76 -6.67 13.20
CA ILE A 42 -3.47 -6.76 14.65
C ILE A 42 -4.66 -6.26 15.48
N ASN A 43 -5.35 -5.22 15.01
CA ASN A 43 -6.50 -4.64 15.69
C ASN A 43 -7.81 -5.41 15.42
N MET A 44 -7.86 -6.27 14.39
CA MET A 44 -9.01 -7.13 14.06
C MET A 44 -9.08 -8.33 15.01
N ARG A 45 -9.33 -8.05 16.28
CA ARG A 45 -9.66 -9.09 17.27
C ARG A 45 -11.13 -9.45 17.13
N TYR A 46 -11.43 -10.74 17.20
CA TYR A 46 -12.79 -11.24 17.26
C TYR A 46 -13.44 -10.81 18.59
N ASP A 47 -14.53 -10.07 18.53
CA ASP A 47 -15.25 -9.50 19.68
C ASP A 47 -16.34 -10.45 20.22
N GLY A 48 -16.48 -11.64 19.64
CA GLY A 48 -17.52 -12.59 20.02
C GLY A 48 -18.89 -12.29 19.42
N GLN A 49 -19.04 -11.19 18.66
CA GLN A 49 -20.27 -10.84 17.98
C GLN A 49 -20.16 -11.07 16.46
N GLY A 50 -21.20 -11.71 15.90
CA GLY A 50 -21.31 -11.95 14.47
C GLY A 50 -20.82 -13.32 14.00
N CYS A 51 -20.71 -13.49 12.69
CA CYS A 51 -20.34 -14.76 12.07
C CYS A 51 -18.81 -14.91 12.04
N VAL A 52 -18.29 -15.90 12.77
CA VAL A 52 -16.86 -16.31 12.73
C VAL A 52 -16.34 -16.46 11.30
N ARG A 53 -17.17 -17.03 10.41
CA ARG A 53 -16.84 -17.20 8.98
C ARG A 53 -16.55 -15.86 8.28
N ALA A 54 -17.33 -14.81 8.58
CA ALA A 54 -17.11 -13.48 8.02
C ALA A 54 -15.83 -12.85 8.57
N HIS A 55 -15.53 -13.07 9.86
CA HIS A 55 -14.30 -12.60 10.47
C HIS A 55 -13.06 -13.24 9.84
N ILE A 56 -13.06 -14.56 9.62
CA ILE A 56 -11.98 -15.28 8.94
C ILE A 56 -11.81 -14.80 7.50
N MET A 57 -12.92 -14.63 6.75
CA MET A 57 -12.86 -14.11 5.38
C MET A 57 -12.27 -12.70 5.32
N ASN A 58 -12.60 -11.82 6.26
CA ASN A 58 -12.03 -10.47 6.32
C ASN A 58 -10.53 -10.49 6.63
N MET A 59 -10.06 -11.44 7.47
CA MET A 59 -8.62 -11.63 7.70
C MET A 59 -7.90 -12.08 6.43
N ILE A 60 -8.47 -13.04 5.69
CA ILE A 60 -7.90 -13.54 4.43
C ILE A 60 -7.87 -12.44 3.35
N ASP A 61 -8.90 -11.60 3.26
CA ASP A 61 -8.95 -10.46 2.34
C ASP A 61 -7.82 -9.45 2.61
N ILE A 62 -7.43 -9.28 3.88
CA ILE A 62 -6.32 -8.38 4.25
C ILE A 62 -4.97 -9.02 3.98
N GLU A 63 -4.84 -10.32 4.24
CA GLU A 63 -3.64 -11.09 3.91
C GLU A 63 -3.35 -11.08 2.41
N THR A 64 -4.37 -11.33 1.57
CA THR A 64 -4.25 -11.29 0.10
C THR A 64 -3.84 -9.90 -0.39
N LYS A 65 -4.43 -8.82 0.15
CA LYS A 65 -3.99 -7.44 -0.14
C LYS A 65 -2.55 -7.17 0.29
N LEU A 66 -2.10 -7.77 1.38
CA LEU A 66 -0.72 -7.64 1.85
C LEU A 66 0.26 -8.34 0.89
N GLN A 67 -0.11 -9.53 0.42
CA GLN A 67 0.64 -10.31 -0.56
C GLN A 67 0.70 -9.60 -1.92
N ASP A 68 -0.39 -9.01 -2.39
CA ASP A 68 -0.42 -8.21 -3.61
C ASP A 68 0.52 -7.00 -3.53
N LEU A 69 0.58 -6.34 -2.36
CA LEU A 69 1.52 -5.23 -2.15
C LEU A 69 2.98 -5.70 -2.14
N GLU A 70 3.26 -6.88 -1.60
CA GLU A 70 4.58 -7.51 -1.67
C GLU A 70 4.99 -7.87 -3.10
N LEU A 71 4.07 -8.45 -3.87
CA LEU A 71 4.27 -8.74 -5.29
C LEU A 71 4.41 -7.47 -6.12
N SER A 72 3.65 -6.40 -5.83
CA SER A 72 3.75 -5.12 -6.54
C SER A 72 5.12 -4.44 -6.35
N SER A 73 5.73 -4.63 -5.18
CA SER A 73 7.09 -4.15 -4.89
C SER A 73 8.16 -4.83 -5.75
N SER A 74 7.90 -6.07 -6.16
CA SER A 74 8.78 -6.82 -7.06
C SER A 74 8.63 -6.37 -8.53
N CYS A 75 7.45 -5.89 -8.93
CA CYS A 75 7.18 -5.40 -10.29
C CYS A 75 7.93 -4.09 -10.60
N PHE A 76 8.14 -3.22 -9.61
CA PHE A 76 8.94 -2.00 -9.75
C PHE A 76 10.44 -2.24 -10.00
N LYS A 77 10.93 -3.48 -9.95
CA LYS A 77 12.32 -3.81 -10.29
C LYS A 77 12.57 -4.01 -11.79
N PHE A 78 11.53 -4.00 -12.65
CA PHE A 78 11.71 -4.16 -14.09
C PHE A 78 11.92 -2.83 -14.80
N THR A 79 13.10 -2.23 -14.65
CA THR A 79 13.84 -1.57 -15.75
C THR A 79 15.27 -1.29 -15.29
N ALA A 80 16.17 -2.24 -15.58
CA ALA A 80 17.61 -2.00 -15.70
C ALA A 80 18.06 -2.74 -16.96
#